data_AF-A0A0A3HP49-F1
#
_entry.id   AF-A0A0A3HP49-F1
#
_cell.length_a   1.000
_cell.length_b   1.000
_cell.length_c   1.000
_cell.angle_alpha   90.00
_cell.angle_beta   90.00
_cell.angle_gamma   90.00
#
_symmetry.space_group_name_H-M   'P 1'
#
loop_
_entity.id
_entity.type
_entity.pdbx_description
1 polymer ?
#
loop_
_entity_poly.entity_id
_entity_poly.type
_entity_poly.pdbx_seq_one_letter_code
_entity_poly.pdbx_strand_id
1 'polypeptide(L)'
;MNKIIDHKAFNITSLKFRDVSSTLLNSTNDVEADRALKKFLHFINNETLIYDFIAKHNTTTFDMIEITKARGYHDKFDIPLDDSEEVAFIYQLLQYVCENNIRYSSIAFGYGTSNKYRDMIREFNREVTQILYSRINRYLRELEIGMGLNEKQGGIVINQGSNGQLIMAKHGNVQATQNNTTSSNEELLTVIQSLITELKTNPVGDTALQEDILDDLQDIADATQNGEQPRKSLIRRGLEKMKLINEVSKEGSTLALNAQRVMTYLDQLQIPM
;
A
#
# COMPACT_ATOMS: atom_id res chain seq x y z
N MET A 1 -10.43 -12.95 -16.48
CA MET A 1 -9.10 -12.30 -16.35
C MET A 1 -9.06 -11.65 -14.99
N ASN A 2 -8.28 -12.17 -14.03
CA ASN A 2 -8.13 -11.52 -12.73
C ASN A 2 -7.26 -10.28 -12.92
N LYS A 3 -7.88 -9.10 -12.85
CA LYS A 3 -7.19 -7.82 -12.85
C LYS A 3 -6.42 -7.75 -11.51
N ILE A 4 -5.09 -7.73 -11.56
CA ILE A 4 -4.28 -7.49 -10.38
C ILE A 4 -4.50 -6.01 -10.01
N ILE A 5 -5.21 -5.76 -8.92
CA ILE A 5 -5.49 -4.41 -8.42
C ILE A 5 -4.42 -4.09 -7.37
N ASP A 6 -3.69 -2.98 -7.57
CA ASP A 6 -2.75 -2.47 -6.58
C ASP A 6 -3.47 -2.03 -5.29
N HIS A 7 -3.00 -2.51 -4.14
CA HIS A 7 -3.60 -2.24 -2.83
C HIS A 7 -3.66 -0.74 -2.52
N LYS A 8 -2.62 0.01 -2.88
CA LYS A 8 -2.58 1.46 -2.64
C LYS A 8 -3.58 2.20 -3.54
N ALA A 9 -3.62 1.87 -4.83
CA ALA A 9 -4.59 2.42 -5.78
C ALA A 9 -6.04 2.13 -5.36
N PHE A 10 -6.32 0.91 -4.87
CA PHE A 10 -7.64 0.56 -4.34
C PHE A 10 -8.01 1.41 -3.12
N ASN A 11 -7.11 1.56 -2.15
CA ASN A 11 -7.37 2.36 -0.96
C ASN A 11 -7.65 3.84 -1.29
N ILE A 12 -6.92 4.41 -2.26
CA ILE A 12 -7.17 5.77 -2.76
C ILE A 12 -8.56 5.84 -3.42
N THR A 13 -8.92 4.84 -4.22
CA THR A 13 -10.24 4.75 -4.89
C THR A 13 -11.38 4.70 -3.87
N SER A 14 -11.28 3.80 -2.89
CA SER A 14 -12.25 3.64 -1.80
C SER A 14 -12.37 4.89 -0.93
N LEU A 15 -11.26 5.58 -0.65
CA LEU A 15 -11.27 6.86 0.05
C LEU A 15 -12.00 7.94 -0.76
N LYS A 16 -11.60 8.17 -2.02
CA LYS A 16 -12.22 9.17 -2.89
C LYS A 16 -13.72 8.91 -3.07
N PHE A 17 -14.12 7.64 -3.23
CA PHE A 17 -15.52 7.26 -3.32
C PHE A 17 -16.30 7.70 -2.08
N ARG A 18 -15.79 7.42 -0.88
CA ARG A 18 -16.41 7.85 0.38
C ARG A 18 -16.50 9.37 0.47
N ASP A 19 -15.47 10.10 0.04
CA ASP A 19 -15.43 11.56 0.09
C ASP A 19 -16.49 12.20 -0.83
N VAL A 20 -16.56 11.78 -2.10
CA VAL A 20 -17.55 12.32 -3.04
C VAL A 20 -18.97 11.93 -2.65
N SER A 21 -19.17 10.71 -2.15
CA SER A 21 -20.48 10.23 -1.69
C SER A 21 -20.93 10.98 -0.44
N SER A 22 -20.04 11.13 0.55
CA SER A 22 -20.32 11.88 1.77
C SER A 22 -20.71 13.32 1.46
N THR A 23 -20.02 13.96 0.52
CA THR A 23 -20.36 15.33 0.09
C THR A 23 -21.78 15.41 -0.48
N LEU A 24 -22.17 14.46 -1.33
CA LEU A 24 -23.53 14.42 -1.89
C LEU A 24 -24.58 14.13 -0.81
N LEU A 25 -24.36 13.08 -0.01
CA LEU A 25 -25.30 12.64 1.03
C LEU A 25 -25.57 13.74 2.07
N ASN A 26 -24.55 14.54 2.41
CA ASN A 26 -24.66 15.62 3.39
C ASN A 26 -25.07 16.98 2.79
N SER A 27 -25.35 17.06 1.49
CA SER A 27 -25.79 18.31 0.87
C SER A 27 -27.15 18.76 1.41
N THR A 28 -27.30 20.06 1.66
CA THR A 28 -28.50 20.61 2.35
C THR A 28 -29.26 21.65 1.56
N ASN A 29 -28.79 22.01 0.36
CA ASN A 29 -29.47 22.92 -0.55
C ASN A 29 -29.14 22.57 -2.01
N ASP A 30 -29.89 23.14 -2.96
CA ASP A 30 -29.76 22.84 -4.38
C ASP A 30 -28.36 23.12 -4.95
N VAL A 31 -27.70 24.20 -4.52
CA VAL A 31 -26.38 24.60 -5.04
C VAL A 31 -25.30 23.60 -4.60
N GLU A 32 -25.33 23.21 -3.33
CA GLU A 32 -24.47 22.16 -2.79
C GLU A 32 -24.73 20.82 -3.47
N ALA A 33 -26.01 20.43 -3.55
CA ALA A 33 -26.43 19.15 -4.10
C ALA A 33 -26.08 19.00 -5.59
N ASP A 34 -26.32 20.04 -6.41
CA ASP A 34 -25.95 20.04 -7.83
C ASP A 34 -24.44 19.87 -8.03
N ARG A 35 -23.64 20.65 -7.30
CA ARG A 35 -22.17 20.56 -7.38
C ARG A 35 -21.67 19.20 -6.89
N ALA A 36 -22.25 18.67 -5.81
CA ALA A 36 -21.88 17.39 -5.25
C ALA A 36 -22.28 16.23 -6.17
N LEU A 37 -23.47 16.30 -6.77
CA LEU A 37 -23.97 15.31 -7.73
C LEU A 37 -23.06 15.23 -8.96
N LYS A 38 -22.69 16.38 -9.53
CA LYS A 38 -21.74 16.45 -10.66
C LYS A 38 -20.41 15.80 -10.34
N LYS A 39 -19.85 16.09 -9.15
CA LYS A 39 -18.60 15.46 -8.70
C LYS A 39 -18.73 13.96 -8.48
N PHE A 40 -19.83 13.53 -7.86
CA PHE A 40 -20.13 12.12 -7.61
C PHE A 40 -20.24 11.34 -8.93
N LEU A 41 -21.09 11.79 -9.85
CA LEU A 41 -21.26 11.17 -11.17
C LEU A 41 -19.98 11.18 -11.99
N HIS A 42 -19.25 12.31 -12.01
CA HIS A 42 -17.97 12.37 -12.70
C HIS A 42 -16.99 11.32 -12.17
N PHE A 43 -16.89 11.15 -10.84
CA PHE A 43 -16.00 10.16 -10.26
C PHE A 43 -16.42 8.73 -10.59
N ILE A 44 -17.67 8.35 -10.33
CA ILE A 44 -18.11 6.95 -10.54
C ILE A 44 -18.13 6.54 -12.02
N ASN A 45 -18.26 7.50 -12.95
CA ASN A 45 -18.22 7.23 -14.38
C ASN A 45 -16.80 7.14 -14.95
N ASN A 46 -15.80 7.75 -14.29
CA ASN A 46 -14.41 7.75 -14.76
C ASN A 46 -13.50 6.79 -13.98
N GLU A 47 -13.95 6.28 -12.83
CA GLU A 47 -13.24 5.26 -12.07
C GLU A 47 -13.65 3.86 -12.53
N THR A 48 -12.79 3.19 -13.31
CA THR A 48 -13.10 1.92 -13.97
C THR A 48 -13.65 0.87 -13.01
N LEU A 49 -13.08 0.74 -11.81
CA LEU A 49 -13.51 -0.26 -10.84
C LEU A 49 -14.99 -0.10 -10.44
N ILE A 50 -15.42 1.15 -10.28
CA ILE A 50 -16.78 1.49 -9.86
C ILE A 50 -17.72 1.46 -11.07
N TYR A 51 -17.26 1.99 -12.21
CA TYR A 51 -18.06 1.99 -13.42
C TYR A 51 -18.38 0.57 -13.90
N ASP A 52 -17.42 -0.36 -13.83
CA ASP A 52 -17.63 -1.77 -14.17
C ASP A 52 -18.73 -2.41 -13.30
N PHE A 53 -18.76 -2.08 -12.00
CA PHE A 53 -19.83 -2.50 -11.09
C PHE A 53 -21.18 -1.92 -11.50
N ILE A 54 -21.24 -0.60 -11.75
CA ILE A 54 -22.47 0.08 -12.17
C ILE A 54 -22.97 -0.53 -13.48
N ALA A 55 -22.11 -0.68 -14.50
CA ALA A 55 -22.47 -1.23 -15.79
C ALA A 55 -22.99 -2.67 -15.70
N LYS A 56 -22.43 -3.48 -14.79
CA LYS A 56 -22.91 -4.86 -14.54
C LYS A 56 -24.32 -4.90 -13.95
N HIS A 57 -24.69 -3.93 -13.12
CA HIS A 57 -26.00 -3.87 -12.48
C HIS A 57 -27.02 -3.02 -13.25
N ASN A 58 -26.56 -2.07 -14.06
CA ASN A 58 -27.38 -1.19 -14.90
C ASN A 58 -27.90 -1.92 -16.15
N THR A 59 -28.71 -2.96 -15.92
CA THR A 59 -29.22 -3.86 -16.97
C THR A 59 -30.62 -3.51 -17.46
N THR A 60 -31.39 -2.79 -16.65
CA THR A 60 -32.75 -2.33 -16.97
C THR A 60 -32.72 -0.85 -17.30
N THR A 61 -33.25 -0.46 -18.46
CA THR A 61 -33.43 0.97 -18.82
C THR A 61 -34.78 1.46 -18.31
N PHE A 62 -34.78 2.58 -17.60
CA PHE A 62 -35.97 3.22 -17.05
C PHE A 62 -36.21 4.55 -17.78
N ASP A 63 -37.47 4.81 -18.17
CA ASP A 63 -37.84 6.10 -18.73
C ASP A 63 -37.97 7.14 -17.61
N MET A 64 -36.85 7.78 -17.26
CA MET A 64 -36.81 8.80 -16.21
C MET A 64 -37.66 10.03 -16.54
N ILE A 65 -37.91 10.31 -17.82
CA ILE A 65 -38.78 11.41 -18.23
C ILE A 65 -40.22 11.07 -17.85
N GLU A 66 -40.69 9.89 -18.22
CA GLU A 66 -42.04 9.42 -17.90
C GLU A 66 -42.21 9.28 -16.38
N ILE A 67 -41.28 8.61 -15.70
CA ILE A 67 -41.32 8.39 -14.25
C ILE A 67 -41.38 9.70 -13.49
N THR A 68 -40.53 10.68 -13.84
CA THR A 68 -40.53 11.98 -13.13
C THR A 68 -41.76 12.83 -13.44
N LYS A 69 -42.38 12.69 -14.62
CA LYS A 69 -43.63 13.39 -14.99
C LYS A 69 -44.88 12.75 -14.39
N ALA A 70 -44.94 11.43 -14.32
CA ALA A 70 -46.07 10.68 -13.78
C ALA A 70 -46.15 10.77 -12.25
N ARG A 71 -45.01 11.03 -11.59
CA ARG A 71 -44.92 11.17 -10.14
C ARG A 71 -45.64 12.44 -9.65
N GLY A 72 -46.50 12.32 -8.66
CA GLY A 72 -47.05 13.47 -7.95
C GLY A 72 -45.97 14.26 -7.19
N TYR A 73 -46.27 15.53 -6.87
CA TYR A 73 -45.32 16.42 -6.19
C TYR A 73 -44.88 15.89 -4.81
N HIS A 74 -45.76 15.20 -4.10
CA HIS A 74 -45.51 14.65 -2.76
C HIS A 74 -45.22 13.15 -2.75
N ASP A 75 -45.22 12.51 -3.92
CA ASP A 75 -45.00 11.07 -4.00
C ASP A 75 -43.49 10.77 -3.97
N LYS A 76 -43.16 9.66 -3.31
CA LYS A 76 -41.82 9.08 -3.35
C LYS A 76 -41.65 8.30 -4.64
N PHE A 77 -40.40 8.11 -5.07
CA PHE A 77 -40.10 7.17 -6.14
C PHE A 77 -40.38 5.74 -5.67
N ASP A 78 -41.03 4.97 -6.53
CA ASP A 78 -41.14 3.52 -6.37
C ASP A 78 -39.84 2.88 -6.86
N ILE A 79 -38.92 2.64 -5.93
CA ILE A 79 -37.61 2.06 -6.23
C ILE A 79 -37.78 0.53 -6.31
N PRO A 80 -37.28 -0.12 -7.36
CA PRO A 80 -37.31 -1.58 -7.47
C PRO A 80 -36.68 -2.27 -6.25
N LEU A 81 -37.11 -3.51 -5.96
CA LEU A 81 -36.58 -4.28 -4.82
C LEU A 81 -35.37 -5.15 -5.19
N ASP A 82 -35.12 -5.38 -6.48
CA ASP A 82 -33.96 -6.14 -6.92
C ASP A 82 -32.69 -5.30 -6.80
N ASP A 83 -31.62 -5.88 -6.25
CA ASP A 83 -30.35 -5.21 -5.99
C ASP A 83 -29.74 -4.54 -7.25
N SER A 84 -29.90 -5.14 -8.43
CA SER A 84 -29.37 -4.60 -9.68
C SER A 84 -30.28 -3.52 -10.23
N GLU A 85 -31.59 -3.73 -10.17
CA GLU A 85 -32.58 -2.72 -10.58
C GLU A 85 -32.54 -1.47 -9.70
N GLU A 86 -32.29 -1.60 -8.39
CA GLU A 86 -32.05 -0.47 -7.48
C GLU A 86 -30.88 0.40 -7.98
N VAL A 87 -29.74 -0.24 -8.27
CA VAL A 87 -28.55 0.44 -8.79
C VAL A 87 -28.86 1.12 -10.12
N ALA A 88 -29.48 0.40 -11.04
CA ALA A 88 -29.86 0.89 -12.36
C ALA A 88 -30.77 2.13 -12.27
N PHE A 89 -31.85 2.01 -11.48
CA PHE A 89 -32.84 3.07 -11.29
C PHE A 89 -32.20 4.33 -10.68
N ILE A 90 -31.50 4.19 -9.55
CA ILE A 90 -30.97 5.35 -8.84
C ILE A 90 -29.87 6.02 -9.67
N TYR A 91 -29.00 5.23 -10.30
CA TYR A 91 -27.96 5.76 -11.18
C TYR A 91 -28.55 6.56 -12.35
N GLN A 92 -29.52 6.00 -13.07
CA GLN A 92 -30.17 6.68 -14.18
C GLN A 92 -30.95 7.93 -13.74
N LEU A 93 -31.60 7.89 -12.57
CA LEU A 93 -32.30 9.05 -12.01
C LEU A 93 -31.32 10.20 -11.74
N LEU A 94 -30.19 9.89 -11.09
CA LEU A 94 -29.16 10.86 -10.78
C LEU A 94 -28.49 11.42 -12.05
N GLN A 95 -28.23 10.58 -13.05
CA GLN A 95 -27.74 11.03 -14.37
C GLN A 95 -28.75 11.97 -15.04
N TYR A 96 -30.01 11.56 -15.13
CA TYR A 96 -31.08 12.35 -15.74
C TYR A 96 -31.18 13.73 -15.10
N VAL A 97 -31.12 13.80 -13.77
CA VAL A 97 -31.16 15.06 -13.02
C VAL A 97 -29.97 15.96 -13.36
N CYS A 98 -28.77 15.38 -13.42
CA CYS A 98 -27.55 16.11 -13.72
C CYS A 98 -27.50 16.63 -15.17
N GLU A 99 -27.83 15.78 -16.14
CA GLU A 99 -27.77 16.08 -17.57
C GLU A 99 -28.80 17.12 -18.00
N ASN A 100 -29.98 17.10 -17.38
CA ASN A 100 -31.08 18.01 -17.68
C ASN A 100 -31.11 19.25 -16.78
N ASN A 101 -30.10 19.44 -15.92
CA ASN A 101 -30.03 20.54 -14.94
C ASN A 101 -31.31 20.68 -14.10
N ILE A 102 -31.89 19.53 -13.72
CA ILE A 102 -33.09 19.50 -12.89
C ILE A 102 -32.70 19.90 -11.46
N ARG A 103 -33.50 20.79 -10.86
CA ARG A 103 -33.29 21.18 -9.45
C ARG A 103 -33.35 19.95 -8.55
N TYR A 104 -32.33 19.73 -7.75
CA TYR A 104 -32.25 18.55 -6.88
C TYR A 104 -33.39 18.50 -5.85
N SER A 105 -33.86 19.65 -5.37
CA SER A 105 -35.05 19.75 -4.53
C SER A 105 -36.31 19.23 -5.23
N SER A 106 -36.42 19.36 -6.56
CA SER A 106 -37.60 18.92 -7.32
C SER A 106 -37.83 17.41 -7.25
N ILE A 107 -36.76 16.62 -7.26
CA ILE A 107 -36.85 15.17 -7.09
C ILE A 107 -37.03 14.76 -5.63
N ALA A 108 -36.70 15.65 -4.68
CA ALA A 108 -36.70 15.38 -3.25
C ALA A 108 -38.00 15.77 -2.51
N PHE A 109 -38.93 16.49 -3.15
CA PHE A 109 -40.13 17.04 -2.48
C PHE A 109 -40.95 16.01 -1.67
N GLY A 110 -41.16 14.81 -2.20
CA GLY A 110 -41.96 13.76 -1.54
C GLY A 110 -41.30 13.12 -0.31
N TYR A 111 -40.05 13.47 0.01
CA TYR A 111 -39.28 12.84 1.08
C TYR A 111 -39.21 13.65 2.37
N GLY A 112 -39.41 14.97 2.28
CA GLY A 112 -39.32 15.84 3.45
C GLY A 112 -40.50 15.68 4.41
N THR A 113 -40.23 15.72 5.71
CA THR A 113 -41.27 15.84 6.76
C THR A 113 -41.72 17.29 6.98
N SER A 114 -41.07 18.25 6.32
CA SER A 114 -41.36 19.69 6.38
C SER A 114 -41.31 20.32 4.99
N ASN A 115 -41.83 21.55 4.87
CA ASN A 115 -41.79 22.33 3.62
C ASN A 115 -40.40 22.94 3.31
N LYS A 116 -39.36 22.61 4.09
CA LYS A 116 -38.01 23.14 3.88
C LYS A 116 -37.24 22.26 2.90
N TYR A 117 -36.71 22.85 1.83
CA TYR A 117 -35.88 22.14 0.85
C TYR A 117 -34.70 21.39 1.47
N ARG A 118 -34.12 21.93 2.55
CA ARG A 118 -33.08 21.24 3.30
C ARG A 118 -33.52 19.87 3.81
N ASP A 119 -34.70 19.79 4.41
CA ASP A 119 -35.20 18.56 5.00
C ASP A 119 -35.57 17.57 3.89
N MET A 120 -36.19 18.06 2.81
CA MET A 120 -36.49 17.26 1.62
C MET A 120 -35.22 16.62 1.02
N ILE A 121 -34.19 17.43 0.74
CA ILE A 121 -32.93 16.95 0.15
C ILE A 121 -32.24 15.95 1.08
N ARG A 122 -32.20 16.22 2.39
CA ARG A 122 -31.59 15.33 3.38
C ARG A 122 -32.30 13.97 3.40
N GLU A 123 -33.62 13.94 3.46
CA GLU A 123 -34.38 12.69 3.52
C GLU A 123 -34.34 11.94 2.17
N PHE A 124 -34.36 12.65 1.04
CA PHE A 124 -34.13 12.03 -0.28
C PHE A 124 -32.76 11.35 -0.34
N ASN A 125 -31.71 12.04 0.11
CA ASN A 125 -30.37 11.45 0.14
C ASN A 125 -30.30 10.23 1.05
N ARG A 126 -30.95 10.28 2.22
CA ARG A 126 -30.99 9.20 3.20
C ARG A 126 -31.76 7.97 2.71
N GLU A 127 -32.85 8.17 1.98
CA GLU A 127 -33.72 7.08 1.52
C GLU A 127 -33.35 6.56 0.12
N VAL A 128 -32.82 7.41 -0.77
CA VAL A 128 -32.58 7.07 -2.18
C VAL A 128 -31.08 7.00 -2.47
N THR A 129 -30.36 8.12 -2.40
CA THR A 129 -28.94 8.19 -2.77
C THR A 129 -28.07 7.25 -1.91
N GLN A 130 -28.43 7.07 -0.64
CA GLN A 130 -27.78 6.16 0.29
C GLN A 130 -27.78 4.71 -0.19
N ILE A 131 -28.82 4.27 -0.92
CA ILE A 131 -28.90 2.90 -1.45
C ILE A 131 -27.77 2.68 -2.44
N LEU A 132 -27.64 3.52 -3.47
CA LEU A 132 -26.57 3.42 -4.46
C LEU A 132 -25.18 3.50 -3.82
N TYR A 133 -24.98 4.44 -2.88
CA TYR A 133 -23.74 4.50 -2.11
C TYR A 133 -23.45 3.18 -1.39
N SER A 134 -24.45 2.61 -0.71
CA SER A 134 -24.29 1.39 0.09
C SER A 134 -23.96 0.18 -0.79
N ARG A 135 -24.58 0.08 -1.98
CA ARG A 135 -24.31 -1.00 -2.95
C ARG A 135 -22.87 -0.95 -3.46
N ILE A 136 -22.40 0.21 -3.91
CA ILE A 136 -21.00 0.39 -4.36
C ILE A 136 -20.03 0.19 -3.19
N ASN A 137 -20.32 0.75 -2.01
CA ASN A 137 -19.46 0.60 -0.83
C ASN A 137 -19.34 -0.85 -0.39
N ARG A 138 -20.45 -1.62 -0.44
CA ARG A 138 -20.44 -3.05 -0.15
C ARG A 138 -19.56 -3.82 -1.15
N TYR A 139 -19.72 -3.54 -2.45
CA TYR A 139 -18.86 -4.13 -3.48
C TYR A 139 -17.37 -3.84 -3.23
N LEU A 140 -17.01 -2.59 -2.92
CA LEU A 140 -15.64 -2.24 -2.57
C LEU A 140 -15.17 -3.01 -1.32
N ARG A 141 -16.00 -3.13 -0.27
CA ARG A 141 -15.64 -3.93 0.91
C ARG A 141 -15.47 -5.41 0.61
N GLU A 142 -16.30 -6.00 -0.24
CA GLU A 142 -16.16 -7.40 -0.65
C GLU A 142 -14.84 -7.62 -1.41
N LEU A 143 -14.43 -6.67 -2.26
CA LEU A 143 -13.11 -6.69 -2.89
C LEU A 143 -11.97 -6.51 -1.89
N GLU A 144 -12.12 -5.59 -0.93
CA GLU A 144 -11.14 -5.34 0.13
C GLU A 144 -10.88 -6.62 0.96
N ILE A 145 -11.96 -7.34 1.29
CA ILE A 145 -11.89 -8.65 1.96
C ILE A 145 -11.24 -9.68 1.04
N GLY A 146 -11.66 -9.77 -0.22
CA GLY A 146 -11.11 -10.73 -1.19
C GLY A 146 -9.62 -10.51 -1.48
N MET A 147 -9.11 -9.29 -1.36
CA MET A 147 -7.70 -8.95 -1.48
C MET A 147 -6.89 -9.15 -0.18
N GLY A 148 -7.55 -9.48 0.94
CA GLY A 148 -6.88 -9.63 2.23
C GLY A 148 -6.37 -8.31 2.82
N LEU A 149 -6.94 -7.15 2.45
CA LEU A 149 -6.51 -5.85 2.97
C LEU A 149 -6.86 -5.64 4.45
N ASN A 150 -7.94 -6.30 4.92
CA ASN A 150 -8.39 -6.28 6.31
C ASN A 150 -7.96 -7.49 7.14
N GLU A 151 -7.28 -8.47 6.52
CA GLU A 151 -6.44 -9.35 7.31
C GLU A 151 -5.34 -8.46 7.88
N LYS A 152 -5.37 -8.21 9.19
CA LYS A 152 -4.25 -7.55 9.86
C LYS A 152 -3.00 -8.22 9.32
N GLN A 153 -2.18 -7.50 8.56
CA GLN A 153 -0.88 -8.00 8.14
C GLN A 153 -0.13 -8.27 9.45
N GLY A 154 -0.24 -9.50 9.94
CA GLY A 154 0.36 -9.99 11.18
C GLY A 154 1.84 -10.26 10.98
N GLY A 155 2.49 -9.44 10.15
CA GLY A 155 3.92 -9.45 9.97
C GLY A 155 4.43 -8.09 10.42
N ILE A 156 4.96 -8.00 11.63
CA ILE A 156 5.98 -7.00 11.87
C ILE A 156 7.17 -7.48 11.04
N VAL A 157 7.40 -6.83 9.91
CA VAL A 157 8.63 -6.99 9.14
C VAL A 157 9.67 -6.12 9.85
N ILE A 158 10.49 -6.74 10.72
CA ILE A 158 11.76 -6.13 11.09
C ILE A 158 12.78 -6.67 10.10
N ASN A 159 13.04 -5.89 9.05
CA ASN A 159 14.17 -6.17 8.19
C ASN A 159 14.80 -4.87 7.73
N GLN A 160 16.00 -4.59 8.26
CA GLN A 160 17.05 -3.89 7.53
C GLN A 160 18.41 -4.44 8.01
N GLY A 161 18.83 -5.57 7.43
CA GLY A 161 20.18 -6.10 7.63
C GLY A 161 20.40 -7.44 6.91
N SER A 162 21.62 -7.68 6.44
CA SER A 162 22.05 -8.84 5.62
C SER A 162 21.83 -10.22 6.24
N ASN A 163 21.43 -10.32 7.52
CA ASN A 163 21.25 -11.57 8.27
C ASN A 163 19.83 -11.74 8.88
N GLY A 164 18.80 -11.09 8.33
CA GLY A 164 17.44 -11.16 8.88
C GLY A 164 16.79 -12.55 8.75
N GLN A 165 16.27 -13.10 9.84
CA GLN A 165 15.46 -14.33 9.83
C GLN A 165 14.00 -14.05 9.49
N LEU A 166 13.39 -14.95 8.72
CA LEU A 166 11.96 -14.95 8.45
C LEU A 166 11.26 -15.87 9.45
N ILE A 167 10.59 -15.30 10.45
CA ILE A 167 9.79 -16.07 11.41
C ILE A 167 8.32 -15.73 11.19
N MET A 168 7.53 -16.77 10.88
CA MET A 168 6.09 -16.66 10.65
C MET A 168 5.35 -17.52 11.67
N ALA A 169 4.62 -16.89 12.59
CA ALA A 169 3.78 -17.61 13.55
C ALA A 169 2.38 -16.98 13.63
N LYS A 170 1.36 -17.84 13.51
CA LYS A 170 -0.05 -17.44 13.48
C LYS A 170 -0.67 -17.33 14.88
N HIS A 171 -0.22 -18.16 15.84
CA HIS A 171 -0.55 -18.12 17.27
C HIS A 171 0.54 -18.82 18.13
N GLY A 172 0.78 -18.32 19.35
CA GLY A 172 1.74 -18.89 20.32
C GLY A 172 2.82 -17.88 20.76
N ASN A 173 3.51 -18.14 21.88
CA ASN A 173 4.68 -17.35 22.26
C ASN A 173 5.89 -17.83 21.44
N VAL A 174 6.53 -16.93 20.70
CA VAL A 174 7.66 -17.26 19.83
C VAL A 174 8.94 -16.82 20.51
N GLN A 175 9.72 -17.78 21.00
CA GLN A 175 11.08 -17.55 21.47
C GLN A 175 12.03 -17.87 20.30
N ALA A 176 12.61 -16.84 19.69
CA ALA A 176 13.63 -17.00 18.67
C ALA A 176 15.02 -16.83 19.30
N THR A 177 15.83 -17.89 19.27
CA THR A 177 17.24 -17.82 19.65
C THR A 177 18.07 -18.17 18.43
N GLN A 178 18.74 -17.17 17.87
CA GLN A 178 19.61 -17.34 16.72
C GLN A 178 21.04 -17.60 17.21
N ASN A 179 21.50 -18.84 17.06
CA ASN A 179 22.90 -19.19 17.22
C ASN A 179 23.53 -19.32 15.82
N ASN A 180 24.09 -18.22 15.30
CA ASN A 180 24.86 -18.19 14.05
C ASN A 180 26.26 -18.80 14.25
N THR A 181 26.36 -20.07 14.63
CA THR A 181 27.63 -20.63 15.15
C THR A 181 28.23 -21.76 14.33
N THR A 182 27.91 -21.97 13.05
CA THR A 182 28.63 -23.05 12.32
C THR A 182 28.77 -22.93 10.79
N SER A 183 28.07 -22.02 10.10
CA SER A 183 28.21 -21.86 8.62
C SER A 183 28.88 -20.55 8.20
N SER A 184 28.92 -19.54 9.09
CA SER A 184 29.37 -18.18 8.75
C SER A 184 30.89 -18.02 8.66
N ASN A 185 31.68 -18.86 9.34
CA ASN A 185 33.14 -18.71 9.33
C ASN A 185 33.75 -19.16 7.99
N GLU A 186 33.26 -20.25 7.38
CA GLU A 186 33.79 -20.74 6.09
C GLU A 186 33.49 -19.77 4.94
N GLU A 187 32.27 -19.25 4.88
CA GLU A 187 31.88 -18.23 3.90
C GLU A 187 32.67 -16.93 4.09
N LEU A 188 32.88 -16.51 5.34
CA LEU A 188 33.70 -15.34 5.65
C LEU A 188 35.16 -15.54 5.26
N LEU A 189 35.76 -16.69 5.57
CA LEU A 189 37.12 -17.02 5.16
C LEU A 189 37.27 -16.96 3.63
N THR A 190 36.26 -17.45 2.90
CA THR A 190 36.21 -17.37 1.43
C THR A 190 36.17 -15.92 0.95
N VAL A 191 35.39 -15.05 1.60
CA VAL A 191 35.31 -13.62 1.27
C VAL A 191 36.63 -12.90 1.57
N ILE A 192 37.25 -13.16 2.73
CA ILE A 192 38.55 -12.56 3.09
C ILE A 192 39.64 -13.00 2.12
N GLN A 193 39.70 -14.28 1.75
CA GLN A 193 40.66 -14.80 0.77
C GLN A 193 40.45 -14.20 -0.63
N SER A 194 39.20 -14.01 -1.04
CA SER A 194 38.86 -13.33 -2.29
C SER A 194 39.33 -11.88 -2.27
N LEU A 195 39.11 -11.17 -1.16
CA LEU A 195 39.55 -9.79 -0.96
C LEU A 195 41.07 -9.65 -1.01
N ILE A 196 41.80 -10.54 -0.33
CA ILE A 196 43.28 -10.61 -0.38
C ILE A 196 43.77 -10.80 -1.82
N THR A 197 43.11 -11.67 -2.59
CA THR A 197 43.49 -11.95 -3.99
C THR A 197 43.25 -10.74 -4.88
N GLU A 198 42.11 -10.06 -4.71
CA GLU A 198 41.77 -8.85 -5.46
C GLU A 198 42.74 -7.70 -5.15
N LEU A 199 43.10 -7.50 -3.88
CA LEU A 199 44.05 -6.47 -3.45
C LEU A 199 45.47 -6.76 -3.95
N LYS A 200 45.91 -8.02 -4.02
CA LYS A 200 47.19 -8.39 -4.64
C LYS A 200 47.22 -8.10 -6.14
N THR A 201 46.08 -8.23 -6.81
CA THR A 201 45.93 -7.98 -8.26
C THR A 201 45.81 -6.49 -8.55
N ASN A 202 45.11 -5.76 -7.70
CA ASN A 202 44.86 -4.33 -7.81
C ASN A 202 45.20 -3.64 -6.48
N PRO A 203 46.49 -3.28 -6.26
CA PRO A 203 46.92 -2.62 -5.03
C PRO A 203 46.23 -1.28 -4.81
N VAL A 204 45.98 -0.97 -3.54
CA VAL A 204 45.37 0.27 -3.07
C VAL A 204 46.40 1.03 -2.23
N GLY A 205 46.61 2.30 -2.54
CA GLY A 205 47.54 3.16 -1.79
C GLY A 205 49.02 2.89 -2.10
N ASP A 206 49.89 3.26 -1.17
CA ASP A 206 51.32 2.97 -1.27
C ASP A 206 51.65 1.55 -0.79
N THR A 207 52.88 1.10 -1.06
CA THR A 207 53.32 -0.26 -0.74
C THR A 207 53.20 -0.58 0.75
N ALA A 208 53.48 0.41 1.62
CA ALA A 208 53.44 0.21 3.07
C ALA A 208 51.99 0.03 3.58
N LEU A 209 51.06 0.85 3.09
CA LEU A 209 49.64 0.74 3.42
C LEU A 209 49.04 -0.55 2.87
N GLN A 210 49.43 -0.95 1.65
CA GLN A 210 48.98 -2.18 1.02
C GLN A 210 49.39 -3.41 1.84
N GLU A 211 50.66 -3.48 2.26
CA GLU A 211 51.16 -4.57 3.11
C GLU A 211 50.43 -4.60 4.46
N ASP A 212 50.26 -3.43 5.10
CA ASP A 212 49.54 -3.30 6.37
C ASP A 212 48.06 -3.73 6.25
N ILE A 213 47.39 -3.50 5.11
CA ILE A 213 46.03 -3.99 4.84
C ILE A 213 46.00 -5.51 4.73
N LEU A 214 46.93 -6.10 3.99
CA LEU A 214 46.98 -7.54 3.76
C LEU A 214 47.29 -8.30 5.04
N ASP A 215 48.21 -7.79 5.86
CA ASP A 215 48.57 -8.38 7.16
C ASP A 215 47.35 -8.42 8.10
N ASP A 216 46.59 -7.32 8.17
CA ASP A 216 45.38 -7.28 9.01
C ASP A 216 44.30 -8.25 8.54
N LEU A 217 44.09 -8.34 7.23
CA LEU A 217 43.13 -9.29 6.66
C LEU A 217 43.55 -10.73 6.94
N GLN A 218 44.84 -11.02 6.89
CA GLN A 218 45.38 -12.34 7.21
C GLN A 218 45.21 -12.66 8.71
N ASP A 219 45.54 -11.72 9.60
CA ASP A 219 45.34 -11.89 11.04
C ASP A 219 43.86 -12.14 11.39
N ILE A 220 42.93 -11.46 10.71
CA ILE A 220 41.48 -11.66 10.88
C ILE A 220 41.06 -13.05 10.36
N ALA A 221 41.59 -13.49 9.21
CA ALA A 221 41.34 -14.81 8.66
C ALA A 221 41.84 -15.91 9.60
N ASP A 222 43.06 -15.78 10.11
CA ASP A 222 43.70 -16.77 10.98
C ASP A 222 42.93 -16.91 12.31
N ALA A 223 42.54 -15.78 12.92
CA ALA A 223 41.69 -15.81 14.11
C ALA A 223 40.36 -16.53 13.83
N THR A 224 39.70 -16.18 12.71
CA THR A 224 38.41 -16.77 12.31
C THR A 224 38.52 -18.27 12.03
N GLN A 225 39.61 -18.72 11.37
CA GLN A 225 39.86 -20.12 11.04
C GLN A 225 40.12 -20.97 12.28
N ASN A 226 40.79 -20.41 13.28
CA ASN A 226 41.06 -21.08 14.55
C ASN A 226 39.85 -21.06 15.52
N GLY A 227 38.72 -20.49 15.09
CA GLY A 227 37.54 -20.31 15.94
C GLY A 227 37.75 -19.28 17.06
N GLU A 228 38.79 -18.47 16.95
CA GLU A 228 39.11 -17.38 17.87
C GLU A 228 38.42 -16.08 17.42
N GLN A 229 38.14 -15.20 18.38
CA GLN A 229 37.64 -13.86 18.10
C GLN A 229 38.82 -12.90 17.87
N PRO A 230 38.86 -12.16 16.73
CA PRO A 230 39.86 -11.13 16.51
C PRO A 230 39.92 -10.14 17.68
N ARG A 231 41.14 -9.70 18.06
CA ARG A 231 41.31 -8.74 19.16
C ARG A 231 40.59 -7.43 18.84
N LYS A 232 40.00 -6.77 19.84
CA LYS A 232 39.28 -5.48 19.67
C LYS A 232 40.09 -4.42 18.89
N SER A 233 41.40 -4.36 19.09
CA SER A 233 42.29 -3.47 18.34
C SER A 233 42.36 -3.79 16.84
N LEU A 234 42.39 -5.08 16.50
CA LEU A 234 42.43 -5.59 15.13
C LEU A 234 41.07 -5.39 14.43
N ILE A 235 39.95 -5.58 15.15
CA ILE A 235 38.61 -5.28 14.64
C ILE A 235 38.50 -3.80 14.25
N ARG A 236 38.92 -2.89 15.14
CA ARG A 236 38.88 -1.44 14.88
C ARG A 236 39.74 -1.07 13.67
N ARG A 237 40.98 -1.57 13.61
CA ARG A 237 41.93 -1.29 12.52
C ARG A 237 41.44 -1.86 11.18
N GLY A 238 40.91 -3.08 11.19
CA GLY A 238 40.29 -3.72 10.03
C GLY A 238 39.11 -2.91 9.49
N LEU A 239 38.21 -2.43 10.35
CA LEU A 239 37.10 -1.57 9.94
C LEU A 239 37.56 -0.27 9.27
N GLU A 240 38.56 0.41 9.84
CA GLU A 240 39.12 1.64 9.27
C GLU A 240 39.71 1.40 7.87
N LYS A 241 40.47 0.30 7.71
CA LYS A 241 41.06 -0.09 6.43
C LYS A 241 40.02 -0.53 5.41
N MET A 242 39.00 -1.29 5.80
CA MET A 242 37.95 -1.72 4.88
C MET A 242 37.08 -0.54 4.41
N LYS A 243 36.86 0.47 5.25
CA LYS A 243 36.21 1.72 4.83
C LYS A 243 37.02 2.43 3.75
N LEU A 244 38.34 2.55 3.96
CA LEU A 244 39.25 3.14 2.97
C LEU A 244 39.20 2.39 1.64
N ILE A 245 39.23 1.05 1.67
CA ILE A 245 39.10 0.22 0.45
C ILE A 245 37.76 0.46 -0.23
N ASN A 246 36.67 0.53 0.53
CA ASN A 246 35.33 0.75 -0.02
C ASN A 246 35.20 2.14 -0.68
N GLU A 247 35.81 3.17 -0.10
CA GLU A 247 35.81 4.54 -0.63
C GLU A 247 36.58 4.68 -1.95
N VAL A 248 37.70 3.95 -2.10
CA VAL A 248 38.50 3.99 -3.34
C VAL A 248 38.00 3.01 -4.40
N SER A 249 37.16 2.05 -4.02
CA SER A 249 36.61 1.04 -4.92
C SER A 249 35.50 1.63 -5.80
N LYS A 250 35.39 1.12 -7.03
CA LYS A 250 34.23 1.44 -7.87
C LYS A 250 32.96 0.86 -7.24
N GLU A 251 31.92 1.69 -7.10
CA GLU A 251 30.63 1.28 -6.56
C GLU A 251 30.07 0.05 -7.29
N GLY A 252 29.64 -0.96 -6.51
CA GLY A 252 29.14 -2.23 -7.03
C GLY A 252 30.20 -3.22 -7.57
N SER A 253 31.50 -2.89 -7.45
CA SER A 253 32.58 -3.85 -7.76
C SER A 253 32.66 -4.99 -6.73
N THR A 254 33.25 -6.11 -7.13
CA THR A 254 33.53 -7.24 -6.23
C THR A 254 34.34 -6.81 -5.02
N LEU A 255 35.29 -5.90 -5.20
CA LEU A 255 36.14 -5.34 -4.15
C LEU A 255 35.32 -4.57 -3.11
N ALA A 256 34.42 -3.69 -3.57
CA ALA A 256 33.51 -2.94 -2.70
C ALA A 256 32.55 -3.87 -1.93
N LEU A 257 31.98 -4.86 -2.63
CA LEU A 257 31.05 -5.83 -2.02
C LEU A 257 31.74 -6.71 -0.97
N ASN A 258 32.97 -7.17 -1.24
CA ASN A 258 33.75 -7.98 -0.31
C ASN A 258 34.21 -7.16 0.90
N ALA A 259 34.68 -5.93 0.69
CA ALA A 259 35.00 -5.02 1.79
C ALA A 259 33.78 -4.75 2.69
N GLN A 260 32.60 -4.53 2.10
CA GLN A 260 31.35 -4.32 2.86
C GLN A 260 30.93 -5.53 3.69
N ARG A 261 31.12 -6.74 3.16
CA ARG A 261 30.84 -7.99 3.89
C ARG A 261 31.77 -8.17 5.09
N VAL A 262 33.07 -7.92 4.91
CA VAL A 262 34.05 -7.98 6.02
C VAL A 262 33.74 -6.91 7.07
N MET A 263 33.38 -5.68 6.67
CA MET A 263 32.96 -4.64 7.62
C MET A 263 31.75 -5.08 8.45
N THR A 264 30.73 -5.64 7.80
CA THR A 264 29.51 -6.10 8.47
C THR A 264 29.81 -7.17 9.52
N TYR A 265 30.75 -8.08 9.23
CA TYR A 265 31.19 -9.08 10.20
C TYR A 265 31.92 -8.45 11.39
N LEU A 266 32.89 -7.56 11.12
CA LEU A 266 33.66 -6.90 12.17
C LEU A 266 32.78 -6.04 13.09
N ASP A 267 31.75 -5.40 12.55
CA ASP A 267 30.76 -4.63 13.34
C ASP A 267 29.92 -5.53 14.27
N GLN A 268 29.57 -6.75 13.83
CA GLN A 268 28.84 -7.71 14.67
C GLN A 268 29.64 -8.14 15.90
N LEU A 269 30.98 -8.18 15.79
CA LEU A 269 31.87 -8.51 16.90
C LEU A 269 32.02 -7.38 17.93
N GLN A 270 31.56 -6.16 17.62
CA GLN A 270 31.59 -5.03 18.56
C GLN A 270 30.39 -5.00 19.51
N ILE A 271 29.31 -5.73 19.19
CA ILE A 271 28.11 -5.78 20.03
C ILE A 271 28.43 -6.68 21.25
N PRO A 272 28.30 -6.19 22.49
CA PRO A 272 28.48 -7.04 23.66
C PRO A 272 27.46 -8.18 23.63
N MET A 273 27.93 -9.44 23.68
CA MET A 273 27.10 -10.61 23.95
C MET A 273 26.40 -10.48 25.30
#